data_AF-A0A511SY63-F1
#
_entry.id   AF-A0A511SY63-F1
#
_cell.length_a   1.000
_cell.length_b   1.000
_cell.length_c   1.000
_cell.angle_alpha   90.00
_cell.angle_beta   90.00
_cell.angle_gamma   90.00
#
_symmetry.space_group_name_H-M   'P 1'
#
loop_
_entity.id
_entity.type
_entity.pdbx_description
1 polymer ?
#
loop_
_entity_poly.entity_id
_entity_poly.type
_entity_poly.pdbx_seq_one_letter_code
_entity_poly.pdbx_strand_id
1 'polypeptide(L)'
;MRHMSSGRVLLAVLGLGVLMPLVSQAQEEQKVSVQVEVVLASKKGSEVDPPELAKMKEQFQKQNFNFTSFKRLSNDKLDVTAKQSTEVKLPNGSNASLQLVGMKDGTATVRVAIPRQPTLDVELGRQGAVYQKAGKHVGGELILVLSPPSK
;
A
#
# COMPACT_ATOMS: atom_id res chain seq x y z
N MET A 1 -34.75 -78.75 34.18
CA MET A 1 -34.77 -77.28 33.96
C MET A 1 -34.34 -77.03 32.52
N ARG A 2 -35.24 -76.49 31.68
CA ARG A 2 -35.09 -76.37 30.21
C ARG A 2 -34.83 -74.90 29.79
N HIS A 3 -33.78 -74.73 28.97
CA HIS A 3 -33.56 -73.85 27.82
C HIS A 3 -34.21 -72.45 27.65
N MET A 4 -33.32 -71.51 27.26
CA MET A 4 -33.42 -70.47 26.22
C MET A 4 -34.33 -69.23 26.39
N SER A 5 -33.71 -68.07 26.11
CA SER A 5 -34.06 -67.14 25.01
C SER A 5 -34.30 -65.66 25.43
N SER A 6 -33.46 -64.80 24.85
CA SER A 6 -33.79 -63.52 24.17
C SER A 6 -34.39 -62.33 24.92
N GLY A 7 -33.80 -61.16 24.63
CA GLY A 7 -34.41 -59.82 24.79
C GLY A 7 -33.53 -58.90 25.65
N ARG A 8 -33.17 -57.66 25.27
CA ARG A 8 -33.73 -56.74 24.29
C ARG A 8 -32.62 -55.79 23.82
N VAL A 9 -32.49 -55.62 22.51
CA VAL A 9 -31.79 -54.48 21.90
C VAL A 9 -32.61 -53.23 22.22
N LEU A 10 -32.01 -52.25 22.89
CA LEU A 10 -32.57 -50.90 23.02
C LEU A 10 -31.66 -49.92 22.29
N LEU A 11 -32.21 -49.42 21.18
CA LEU A 11 -31.78 -48.24 20.42
C LEU A 11 -31.44 -47.07 21.33
N ALA A 12 -30.34 -46.37 21.04
CA ALA A 12 -30.13 -45.01 21.52
C ALA A 12 -29.52 -44.12 20.43
N VAL A 13 -30.42 -43.35 19.82
CA VAL A 13 -30.28 -41.96 19.38
C VAL A 13 -29.28 -41.65 18.24
N LEU A 14 -29.84 -41.45 17.05
CA LEU A 14 -29.27 -40.65 15.96
C LEU A 14 -28.86 -39.26 16.49
N GLY A 15 -27.56 -39.02 16.61
CA GLY A 15 -27.00 -37.69 16.73
C GLY A 15 -26.96 -37.03 15.35
N LEU A 16 -27.99 -36.22 15.03
CA LEU A 16 -27.97 -35.29 13.90
C LEU A 16 -26.88 -34.23 14.16
N GLY A 17 -25.66 -34.49 13.72
CA GLY A 17 -24.59 -33.51 13.68
C GLY A 17 -24.90 -32.50 12.57
N VAL A 18 -25.52 -31.37 12.95
CA VAL A 18 -25.69 -30.20 12.09
C VAL A 18 -24.30 -29.70 11.70
N LEU A 19 -23.87 -30.04 10.48
CA LEU A 19 -22.75 -29.40 9.79
C LEU A 19 -23.11 -27.93 9.61
N MET A 20 -22.72 -27.08 10.56
CA MET A 20 -22.74 -25.64 10.37
C MET A 20 -21.73 -25.32 9.25
N PRO A 21 -22.17 -24.74 8.12
CA PRO A 21 -21.23 -24.20 7.16
C PRO A 21 -20.49 -23.05 7.84
N LEU A 22 -19.19 -23.21 8.02
CA LEU A 22 -18.26 -22.12 8.28
C LEU A 22 -18.34 -21.18 7.08
N VAL A 23 -19.26 -20.22 7.15
CA VAL A 23 -19.25 -19.07 6.25
C VAL A 23 -18.04 -18.25 6.69
N SER A 24 -16.87 -18.58 6.15
CA SER A 24 -15.71 -17.70 6.19
C SER A 24 -16.13 -16.41 5.53
N GLN A 25 -16.49 -15.42 6.34
CA GLN A 25 -16.55 -14.05 5.90
C GLN A 25 -15.12 -13.68 5.53
N ALA A 26 -14.82 -13.76 4.24
CA ALA A 26 -13.75 -12.98 3.67
C ALA A 26 -14.07 -11.53 4.01
N GLN A 27 -13.49 -11.04 5.12
CA GLN A 27 -13.45 -9.61 5.39
C GLN A 27 -12.87 -9.00 4.12
N GLU A 28 -13.67 -8.20 3.42
CA GLU A 28 -13.18 -7.39 2.31
C GLU A 28 -12.00 -6.60 2.85
N GLU A 29 -10.81 -7.07 2.51
CA GLU A 29 -9.58 -6.48 2.97
C GLU A 29 -9.51 -5.12 2.28
N GLN A 30 -9.75 -4.07 3.06
CA GLN A 30 -9.67 -2.70 2.57
C GLN A 30 -8.26 -2.48 2.04
N LYS A 31 -8.16 -2.55 0.71
CA LYS A 31 -6.93 -2.39 -0.05
C LYS A 31 -7.11 -1.25 -1.03
N VAL A 32 -6.11 -0.41 -1.12
CA VAL A 32 -6.00 0.64 -2.12
C VAL A 32 -4.87 0.28 -3.05
N SER A 33 -5.15 0.16 -4.35
CA SER A 33 -4.06 0.17 -5.32
C SER A 33 -3.52 1.59 -5.39
N VAL A 34 -2.20 1.76 -5.31
CA VAL A 34 -1.50 3.04 -5.39
C VAL A 34 -0.41 2.89 -6.44
N GLN A 35 -0.26 3.89 -7.31
CA GLN A 35 0.87 3.96 -8.21
C GLN A 35 2.01 4.67 -7.47
N VAL A 36 3.13 3.98 -7.33
CA VAL A 36 4.31 4.47 -6.63
C VAL A 36 5.42 4.65 -7.63
N GLU A 37 5.89 5.89 -7.76
CA GLU A 37 7.01 6.20 -8.64
C GLU A 37 8.18 6.70 -7.83
N VAL A 38 9.37 6.23 -8.16
CA VAL A 38 10.61 6.72 -7.57
C VAL A 38 11.28 7.61 -8.59
N VAL A 39 11.56 8.85 -8.23
CA VAL A 39 12.14 9.85 -9.12
C VAL A 39 13.45 10.36 -8.53
N LEU A 40 14.50 10.43 -9.34
CA LEU A 40 15.74 11.10 -9.00
C LEU A 40 15.65 12.58 -9.39
N ALA A 41 15.64 13.45 -8.39
CA ALA A 41 15.75 14.89 -8.55
C ALA A 41 17.23 15.32 -8.43
N SER A 42 17.76 16.05 -9.40
CA SER A 42 19.12 16.57 -9.35
C SER A 42 19.17 18.05 -9.73
N LYS A 43 20.27 18.71 -9.35
CA LYS A 43 20.58 20.09 -9.78
C LYS A 43 21.46 20.13 -11.04
N LYS A 44 21.80 18.97 -11.60
CA LYS A 44 22.68 18.86 -12.77
C LYS A 44 21.83 18.52 -13.98
N GLY A 45 21.75 19.46 -14.92
CA GLY A 45 20.92 19.34 -16.12
C GLY A 45 19.49 19.85 -15.93
N SER A 46 18.68 19.74 -16.98
CA SER A 46 17.30 20.24 -17.03
C SER A 46 16.30 19.18 -17.53
N GLU A 47 16.71 17.92 -17.54
CA GLU A 47 15.90 16.80 -18.03
C GLU A 47 14.75 16.55 -17.06
N VAL A 48 13.52 16.64 -17.53
CA VAL A 48 12.29 16.35 -16.77
C VAL A 48 11.54 15.29 -17.55
N ASP A 49 11.67 14.04 -17.12
CA ASP A 49 11.05 12.91 -17.79
C ASP A 49 10.38 11.97 -16.77
N PRO A 50 9.05 11.78 -16.87
CA PRO A 50 8.07 12.34 -17.84
C PRO A 50 7.58 13.78 -17.52
N PRO A 51 6.85 14.44 -18.45
CA PRO A 51 6.37 15.83 -18.28
C PRO A 51 5.44 16.05 -17.09
N GLU A 52 4.84 15.00 -16.53
CA GLU A 52 4.07 15.06 -15.28
C GLU A 52 4.91 15.53 -14.09
N LEU A 53 6.24 15.32 -14.15
CA LEU A 53 7.20 15.82 -13.17
C LEU A 53 7.46 17.34 -13.30
N ALA A 54 6.92 18.02 -14.31
CA ALA A 54 6.99 19.48 -14.40
C ALA A 54 6.20 20.14 -13.26
N LYS A 55 5.03 19.59 -12.91
CA LYS A 55 4.25 20.05 -11.73
C LYS A 55 5.04 19.84 -10.44
N MET A 56 5.80 18.75 -10.38
CA MET A 56 6.71 18.42 -9.27
C MET A 56 7.82 19.45 -9.14
N LYS A 57 8.43 19.88 -10.26
CA LYS A 57 9.41 20.96 -10.28
C LYS A 57 8.86 22.25 -9.67
N GLU A 58 7.64 22.63 -10.03
CA GLU A 58 7.01 23.85 -9.49
C GLU A 58 6.73 23.75 -7.98
N GLN A 59 6.23 22.61 -7.49
CA GLN A 59 6.00 22.42 -6.05
C GLN A 59 7.30 22.42 -5.25
N PHE A 60 8.36 21.78 -5.77
CA PHE A 60 9.65 21.79 -5.11
C PHE A 60 10.31 23.16 -5.11
N GLN A 61 10.19 23.93 -6.20
CA GLN A 61 10.64 25.32 -6.22
C GLN A 61 9.91 26.16 -5.16
N LYS A 62 8.59 25.97 -4.97
CA LYS A 62 7.82 26.64 -3.90
C LYS A 62 8.27 26.25 -2.50
N GLN A 63 8.77 25.01 -2.32
CA GLN A 63 9.30 24.51 -1.05
C GLN A 63 10.81 24.78 -0.87
N ASN A 64 11.38 25.70 -1.67
CA ASN A 64 12.81 26.07 -1.66
C ASN A 64 13.78 24.94 -2.04
N PHE A 65 13.26 23.87 -2.66
CA PHE A 65 14.04 22.80 -3.26
C PHE A 65 14.40 23.16 -4.70
N ASN A 66 15.63 23.66 -4.87
CA ASN A 66 16.16 24.14 -6.15
C ASN A 66 16.69 22.98 -7.03
N PHE A 67 15.84 22.03 -7.43
CA PHE A 67 16.19 20.96 -8.38
C PHE A 67 15.79 21.35 -9.81
N THR A 68 16.62 20.98 -10.79
CA THR A 68 16.46 21.38 -12.19
C THR A 68 16.17 20.20 -13.11
N SER A 69 16.57 18.99 -12.72
CA SER A 69 16.34 17.74 -13.45
C SER A 69 15.60 16.72 -12.57
N PHE A 70 14.68 15.98 -13.18
CA PHE A 70 13.85 14.96 -12.56
C PHE A 70 13.73 13.78 -13.51
N LYS A 71 14.16 12.61 -13.05
CA LYS A 71 14.15 11.38 -13.84
C LYS A 71 13.46 10.26 -13.09
N ARG A 72 12.42 9.68 -13.67
CA ARG A 72 11.78 8.50 -13.10
C ARG A 72 12.74 7.30 -13.14
N LEU A 73 12.97 6.70 -11.97
CA LEU A 73 13.80 5.51 -11.79
C LEU A 73 12.96 4.23 -11.67
N SER A 74 11.82 4.30 -10.99
CA SER A 74 10.89 3.16 -10.83
C SER A 74 9.46 3.60 -10.98
N ASN A 75 8.61 2.68 -11.43
CA ASN A 75 7.16 2.87 -11.51
C ASN A 75 6.47 1.54 -11.19
N ASP A 76 5.91 1.44 -9.99
CA ASP A 76 5.35 0.21 -9.47
C ASP A 76 3.93 0.46 -8.97
N LYS A 77 2.99 -0.39 -9.40
CA LYS A 77 1.63 -0.38 -8.87
C LYS A 77 1.58 -1.33 -7.69
N LEU A 78 1.24 -0.82 -6.52
CA LEU A 78 1.26 -1.57 -5.27
C LEU A 78 -0.12 -1.52 -4.60
N ASP A 79 -0.56 -2.66 -4.09
CA ASP A 79 -1.73 -2.72 -3.23
C ASP A 79 -1.29 -2.45 -1.78
N VAL A 80 -1.86 -1.40 -1.19
CA VAL A 80 -1.62 -0.99 0.19
C VAL A 80 -2.83 -1.35 1.02
N THR A 81 -2.62 -2.08 2.12
CA THR A 81 -3.71 -2.50 3.02
C THR A 81 -3.57 -1.82 4.38
N ALA A 82 -4.64 -1.85 5.17
CA ALA A 82 -4.58 -1.34 6.54
C ALA A 82 -3.91 -2.34 7.51
N LYS A 83 -3.96 -3.63 7.18
CA LYS A 83 -3.44 -4.71 8.02
C LYS A 83 -1.92 -4.81 7.98
N GLN A 84 -1.32 -4.58 6.81
CA GLN A 84 0.12 -4.77 6.61
C GLN A 84 0.72 -3.57 5.88
N SER A 85 1.92 -3.17 6.33
CA SER A 85 2.70 -2.16 5.63
C SER A 85 3.31 -2.77 4.37
N THR A 86 3.05 -2.15 3.23
CA THR A 86 3.67 -2.49 1.95
C THR A 86 5.02 -1.79 1.84
N GLU A 87 6.10 -2.57 1.68
CA GLU A 87 7.45 -2.03 1.54
C GLU A 87 7.77 -1.71 0.08
N VAL A 88 8.37 -0.54 -0.13
CA VAL A 88 8.87 -0.06 -1.41
C VAL A 88 10.38 0.09 -1.31
N LYS A 89 11.10 -0.68 -2.12
CA LYS A 89 12.56 -0.62 -2.17
C LYS A 89 12.98 0.64 -2.91
N LEU A 90 13.79 1.46 -2.25
CA LEU A 90 14.37 2.65 -2.85
C LEU A 90 15.77 2.33 -3.41
N PRO A 91 16.18 2.96 -4.52
CA PRO A 91 17.48 2.71 -5.15
C PRO A 91 18.67 3.20 -4.31
N ASN A 92 18.45 3.91 -3.20
CA ASN A 92 19.48 4.23 -2.21
C ASN A 92 19.72 3.11 -1.17
N GLY A 93 19.06 1.97 -1.30
CA GLY A 93 19.15 0.85 -0.36
C GLY A 93 18.29 1.01 0.90
N SER A 94 17.44 2.04 0.96
CA SER A 94 16.42 2.19 2.01
C SER A 94 15.09 1.58 1.56
N ASN A 95 14.23 1.22 2.51
CA ASN A 95 12.87 0.78 2.22
C ASN A 95 11.90 1.82 2.76
N ALA A 96 11.01 2.33 1.92
CA ALA A 96 9.86 3.11 2.36
C ALA A 96 8.72 2.14 2.70
N SER A 97 7.98 2.39 3.78
CA SER A 97 6.81 1.63 4.16
C SER A 97 5.56 2.45 3.91
N LEU A 98 4.58 1.85 3.25
CA LEU A 98 3.28 2.43 2.95
C LEU A 98 2.21 1.64 3.70
N GLN A 99 1.33 2.32 4.42
CA GLN A 99 0.22 1.68 5.12
C GLN A 99 -1.06 2.47 4.93
N LEU A 100 -2.17 1.79 4.65
CA LEU A 100 -3.47 2.46 4.57
C LEU A 100 -3.95 2.75 5.99
N VAL A 101 -4.09 4.02 6.33
CA VAL A 101 -4.66 4.46 7.63
C VAL A 101 -6.17 4.38 7.58
N GLY A 102 -6.77 4.74 6.44
CA GLY A 102 -8.21 4.65 6.24
C GLY A 102 -8.63 5.20 4.89
N MET A 103 -9.91 5.04 4.59
CA MET A 103 -10.56 5.64 3.42
C MET A 103 -11.77 6.46 3.88
N LYS A 104 -11.90 7.68 3.37
CA LYS A 104 -13.03 8.55 3.66
C LYS A 104 -13.42 9.34 2.41
N ASP A 105 -14.71 9.33 2.06
CA ASP A 105 -15.25 10.08 0.91
C ASP A 105 -14.49 9.84 -0.41
N GLY A 106 -14.11 8.57 -0.67
CA GLY A 106 -13.31 8.20 -1.85
C GLY A 106 -11.86 8.66 -1.84
N THR A 107 -11.37 9.15 -0.70
CA THR A 107 -9.97 9.56 -0.48
C THR A 107 -9.30 8.55 0.45
N ALA A 108 -8.18 7.98 0.04
CA ALA A 108 -7.40 7.04 0.84
C ALA A 108 -6.29 7.78 1.58
N THR A 109 -6.27 7.69 2.91
CA THR A 109 -5.17 8.21 3.72
C THR A 109 -4.11 7.14 3.85
N VAL A 110 -2.96 7.35 3.22
CA VAL A 110 -1.81 6.43 3.25
C VAL A 110 -0.71 7.04 4.10
N ARG A 111 -0.26 6.30 5.11
CA ARG A 111 0.91 6.63 5.91
C ARG A 111 2.16 6.22 5.17
N VAL A 112 3.08 7.16 5.05
CA VAL A 112 4.38 6.97 4.41
C VAL A 112 5.45 7.09 5.50
N ALA A 113 6.16 5.99 5.75
CA ALA A 113 7.29 5.96 6.66
C ALA A 113 8.57 5.70 5.87
N ILE A 114 9.51 6.64 5.92
CA ILE A 114 10.81 6.50 5.27
C ILE A 114 11.89 6.61 6.36
N PRO A 115 12.86 5.70 6.42
CA PRO A 115 13.95 5.76 7.39
C PRO A 115 14.63 7.14 7.39
N ARG A 116 14.88 7.69 8.58
CA ARG A 116 15.52 9.01 8.79
C ARG A 116 14.71 10.20 8.28
N GLN A 117 13.40 10.04 8.08
CA GLN A 117 12.47 11.10 7.72
C GLN A 117 11.22 11.05 8.60
N PRO A 118 10.50 12.17 8.75
CA PRO A 118 9.22 12.17 9.45
C PRO A 118 8.21 11.30 8.68
N THR A 119 7.46 10.50 9.44
CA THR A 119 6.29 9.78 8.92
C THR A 119 5.20 10.79 8.58
N LEU A 120 4.59 10.64 7.42
CA LEU A 120 3.60 11.57 6.90
C LEU A 120 2.37 10.81 6.39
N ASP A 121 1.19 11.31 6.74
CA ASP A 121 -0.09 10.77 6.28
C ASP A 121 -0.53 11.58 5.06
N VAL A 122 -0.68 10.91 3.92
CA VAL A 122 -1.00 11.52 2.63
C VAL A 122 -2.39 11.11 2.17
N GLU A 123 -3.16 12.05 1.64
CA GLU A 123 -4.52 11.81 1.15
C GLU A 123 -4.54 11.62 -0.37
N LEU A 124 -4.66 10.37 -0.81
CA LEU A 124 -4.75 9.98 -2.22
C LEU A 124 -6.20 10.04 -2.70
N GLY A 125 -6.48 10.86 -3.71
CA GLY A 125 -7.83 11.03 -4.29
C GLY A 125 -8.11 12.47 -4.69
N ARG A 126 -8.30 13.37 -3.72
CA ARG A 126 -8.62 14.79 -3.98
C ARG A 126 -7.45 15.60 -4.55
N GLN A 127 -6.22 15.27 -4.16
CA GLN A 127 -5.03 16.04 -4.52
C GLN A 127 -4.25 15.46 -5.73
N GLY A 128 -4.71 14.36 -6.32
CA GLY A 128 -3.97 13.67 -7.38
C GLY A 128 -2.70 13.01 -6.84
N ALA A 129 -1.57 13.24 -7.51
CA ALA A 129 -0.26 12.72 -7.10
C ALA A 129 0.31 13.51 -5.91
N VAL A 130 0.78 12.81 -4.89
CA VAL A 130 1.47 13.36 -3.72
C VAL A 130 2.97 13.08 -3.84
N TYR A 131 3.78 14.09 -3.56
CA TYR A 131 5.23 14.03 -3.70
C TYR A 131 5.88 14.10 -2.33
N GLN A 132 6.64 13.08 -1.98
CA GLN A 132 7.35 12.98 -0.71
C GLN A 132 8.84 12.80 -0.96
N LYS A 133 9.68 13.51 -0.19
CA LYS A 133 11.12 13.28 -0.26
C LYS A 133 11.43 11.86 0.25
N ALA A 134 12.26 11.11 -0.48
CA ALA A 134 12.63 9.73 -0.19
C ALA A 134 14.11 9.56 0.22
N GLY A 135 14.82 10.68 0.39
CA GLY A 135 16.18 10.72 0.91
C GLY A 135 17.22 10.92 -0.19
N LYS A 136 18.49 11.04 0.19
CA LYS A 136 19.57 11.34 -0.76
C LYS A 136 19.97 10.09 -1.57
N HIS A 137 20.43 10.30 -2.81
CA HIS A 137 20.98 9.25 -3.66
C HIS A 137 22.16 9.81 -4.48
N VAL A 138 22.97 8.92 -5.07
CA VAL A 138 24.13 9.32 -5.86
C VAL A 138 23.66 10.19 -7.03
N GLY A 139 24.16 11.44 -7.09
CA GLY A 139 23.78 12.40 -8.12
C GLY A 139 22.55 13.27 -7.81
N GLY A 140 21.89 13.10 -6.66
CA GLY A 140 20.72 13.92 -6.33
C GLY A 140 19.95 13.52 -5.07
N GLU A 141 18.64 13.70 -5.12
CA GLU A 141 17.69 13.36 -4.06
C GLU A 141 16.57 12.52 -4.66
N LEU A 142 16.16 11.46 -3.97
CA LEU A 142 15.04 10.63 -4.37
C LEU A 142 13.76 11.26 -3.88
N ILE A 143 12.75 11.21 -4.73
CA ILE A 143 11.39 11.62 -4.46
C ILE A 143 10.51 10.40 -4.71
N LEU A 144 9.64 10.11 -3.74
CA LEU A 144 8.55 9.16 -3.86
C LEU A 144 7.32 9.92 -4.35
N VAL A 145 6.73 9.46 -5.44
CA VAL A 145 5.46 9.96 -5.94
C VAL A 145 4.42 8.90 -5.66
N LEU A 146 3.33 9.30 -5.03
CA LEU A 146 2.20 8.44 -4.70
C LEU A 146 0.98 8.99 -5.41
N SER A 147 0.47 8.27 -6.40
CA SER A 147 -0.71 8.69 -7.14
C SER A 147 -1.81 7.63 -7.07
N PRO A 148 -3.09 8.07 -7.11
CA PRO A 148 -4.17 7.12 -7.34
C PRO A 148 -3.93 6.45 -8.70
N PRO A 149 -4.22 5.15 -8.83
CA PRO A 149 -4.00 4.41 -10.06
C PRO A 149 -4.87 5.00 -11.16
N SER A 150 -4.25 5.25 -12.32
CA SER A 150 -4.99 5.65 -13.52
C SER A 150 -6.05 4.59 -13.83
N LYS A 151 -7.29 5.03 -14.01
CA LYS A 151 -8.46 4.19 -14.26
C LYS A 151 -8.40 3.54 -15.65
#